data_AF-A0A1Y6CI40-F1
#
_entry.id   AF-A0A1Y6CI40-F1
#
_cell.length_a   1.000
_cell.length_b   1.000
_cell.length_c   1.000
_cell.angle_alpha   90.00
_cell.angle_beta   90.00
_cell.angle_gamma   90.00
#
_symmetry.space_group_name_H-M   'P 1'
#
loop_
_entity.id
_entity.type
_entity.pdbx_description
1 polymer ?
#
loop_
_entity_poly.entity_id
_entity_poly.type
_entity_poly.pdbx_seq_one_letter_code
_entity_poly.pdbx_strand_id
1 'polypeptide(L)'
;MNTIVNVIPNENWQLAIKFGNGEYRLLNLSIPREEFGWAMLAYPQHMKRYRFNGENIDWEFGGSLKASYLYDKSEPVSGSELERHSIRICYKNQAPTTEDKNHHVYGVYLYPFTEKLFAIGESIGGGHADRGGSRSFSLGELLDWQDWKRHFELSGCSWAIEIIEKNEELEYLIGMLVREACKRNGT
;
A
#
# COMPACT_ATOMS: atom_id res chain seq x y z
N MET A 1 23.75 -5.16 14.77
CA MET A 1 22.98 -5.86 13.71
C MET A 1 21.76 -5.01 13.42
N ASN A 2 21.49 -4.74 12.14
CA ASN A 2 20.31 -3.98 11.75
C ASN A 2 19.10 -4.91 11.85
N THR A 3 18.21 -4.66 12.80
CA THR A 3 16.97 -5.43 12.94
C THR A 3 15.84 -4.76 12.16
N ILE A 4 14.93 -5.54 11.60
CA ILE A 4 13.75 -5.02 10.89
C ILE A 4 12.67 -4.72 11.93
N VAL A 5 12.12 -3.50 11.88
CA VAL A 5 11.06 -3.04 12.79
C VAL A 5 9.73 -2.94 12.07
N ASN A 6 9.74 -2.49 10.82
CA ASN A 6 8.54 -2.36 10.00
C ASN A 6 8.87 -2.51 8.53
N VAL A 7 7.89 -2.97 7.74
CA VAL A 7 8.00 -3.10 6.29
C VAL A 7 6.68 -2.64 5.68
N ILE A 8 6.74 -1.79 4.67
CA ILE A 8 5.57 -1.28 3.95
C ILE A 8 5.86 -1.34 2.44
N PRO A 9 5.15 -2.15 1.65
CA PRO A 9 5.32 -2.14 0.20
C PRO A 9 4.64 -0.90 -0.41
N ASN A 10 5.03 -0.51 -1.62
CA ASN A 10 4.30 0.49 -2.41
C ASN A 10 3.86 -0.05 -3.78
N GLU A 11 3.17 0.81 -4.54
CA GLU A 11 2.76 0.55 -5.92
C GLU A 11 3.89 0.66 -6.96
N ASN A 12 5.13 0.96 -6.53
CA ASN A 12 6.31 1.10 -7.40
C ASN A 12 7.32 -0.06 -7.24
N TRP A 13 6.86 -1.24 -6.80
CA TRP A 13 7.71 -2.42 -6.56
C TRP A 13 8.85 -2.18 -5.57
N GLN A 14 8.63 -1.33 -4.57
CA GLN A 14 9.60 -1.09 -3.49
C GLN A 14 9.04 -1.50 -2.13
N LEU A 15 9.95 -1.76 -1.19
CA LEU A 15 9.66 -1.86 0.23
C LEU A 15 10.30 -0.70 0.97
N ALA A 16 9.51 0.05 1.74
CA ALA A 16 10.02 0.91 2.79
C ALA A 16 10.24 0.07 4.05
N ILE A 17 11.49 0.00 4.50
CA ILE A 17 11.93 -0.84 5.61
C ILE A 17 12.42 0.07 6.72
N LYS A 18 11.78 0.01 7.87
CA LYS A 18 12.25 0.66 9.10
C LYS A 18 13.22 -0.28 9.80
N PHE A 19 14.44 0.16 10.05
CA PHE A 19 15.43 -0.59 10.81
C PHE A 19 15.47 -0.15 12.27
N GLY A 20 16.08 -0.98 13.14
CA GLY A 20 16.18 -0.74 14.58
C GLY A 20 16.97 0.52 14.97
N ASN A 21 17.76 1.08 14.05
CA ASN A 21 18.42 2.39 14.22
C ASN A 21 17.46 3.58 13.98
N GLY A 22 16.19 3.32 13.66
CA GLY A 22 15.17 4.33 13.38
C GLY A 22 15.12 4.79 11.92
N GLU A 23 16.07 4.37 11.09
CA GLU A 23 16.17 4.75 9.69
C GLU A 23 15.16 4.01 8.83
N TYR A 24 14.58 4.71 7.86
CA TYR A 24 13.87 4.11 6.76
C TYR A 24 14.79 3.98 5.54
N ARG A 25 14.72 2.84 4.88
CA ARG A 25 15.41 2.57 3.61
C ARG A 25 14.45 1.99 2.59
N LEU A 26 14.66 2.31 1.31
CA LEU A 26 13.88 1.78 0.19
C LEU A 26 14.65 0.67 -0.52
N LEU A 27 14.07 -0.52 -0.57
CA LEU A 27 14.56 -1.61 -1.42
C LEU A 27 13.72 -1.67 -2.69
N ASN A 28 14.34 -1.58 -3.86
CA ASN A 28 13.70 -1.91 -5.13
C ASN A 28 13.71 -3.43 -5.34
N LEU A 29 12.53 -4.03 -5.51
CA LEU A 29 12.40 -5.49 -5.63
C LEU A 29 12.89 -6.05 -6.97
N SER A 30 13.22 -5.21 -7.95
CA SER A 30 13.97 -5.65 -9.14
C SER A 30 15.34 -6.23 -8.78
N ILE A 31 16.00 -5.73 -7.72
CA ILE A 31 17.31 -6.19 -7.28
C ILE A 31 17.27 -7.68 -6.88
N PRO A 32 16.51 -8.12 -5.86
CA PRO A 32 16.44 -9.53 -5.52
C PRO A 32 15.76 -10.37 -6.61
N ARG A 33 14.86 -9.79 -7.42
CA ARG A 33 14.26 -10.48 -8.57
C ARG A 33 15.34 -10.90 -9.57
N GLU A 34 16.28 -10.02 -9.88
CA GLU A 34 17.33 -10.24 -10.87
C GLU A 34 18.47 -11.08 -10.29
N GLU A 35 18.92 -10.76 -9.06
CA GLU A 35 20.03 -11.48 -8.41
C GLU A 35 19.67 -12.94 -8.10
N PHE A 36 18.42 -13.23 -7.73
CA PHE A 36 17.99 -14.59 -7.34
C PHE A 36 17.04 -15.26 -8.36
N GLY A 37 16.71 -14.58 -9.47
CA GLY A 37 15.78 -15.10 -10.47
C GLY A 37 14.32 -15.23 -9.98
N TRP A 38 13.93 -14.47 -8.96
CA TRP A 38 12.60 -14.53 -8.35
C TRP A 38 11.55 -13.75 -9.15
N ALA A 39 11.20 -14.26 -10.34
CA ALA A 39 10.21 -13.63 -11.24
C ALA A 39 8.89 -13.27 -10.56
N MET A 40 8.51 -14.00 -9.49
CA MET A 40 7.31 -13.74 -8.69
C MET A 40 7.27 -12.32 -8.10
N LEU A 41 8.42 -11.70 -7.80
CA LEU A 41 8.48 -10.32 -7.30
C LEU A 41 8.01 -9.27 -8.30
N ALA A 42 7.91 -9.60 -9.59
CA ALA A 42 7.34 -8.70 -10.60
C ALA A 42 5.81 -8.54 -10.46
N TYR A 43 5.16 -9.39 -9.68
CA TYR A 43 3.70 -9.44 -9.56
C TYR A 43 3.25 -8.89 -8.20
N PRO A 44 2.43 -7.81 -8.17
CA PRO A 44 1.98 -7.17 -6.93
C PRO A 44 1.40 -8.14 -5.90
N GLN A 45 0.63 -9.15 -6.34
CA GLN A 45 0.02 -10.16 -5.48
C GLN A 45 1.02 -11.02 -4.73
N HIS A 46 2.20 -11.24 -5.30
CA HIS A 46 3.23 -12.07 -4.71
C HIS A 46 4.20 -11.22 -3.90
N MET A 47 4.63 -10.06 -4.40
CA MET A 47 5.55 -9.20 -3.66
C MET A 47 4.95 -8.63 -2.35
N LYS A 48 3.63 -8.40 -2.30
CA LYS A 48 2.95 -7.87 -1.11
C LYS A 48 2.65 -8.96 -0.07
N ARG A 49 2.69 -10.24 -0.46
CA ARG A 49 2.46 -11.38 0.43
C ARG A 49 3.75 -11.86 1.06
N TYR A 50 4.19 -11.11 2.07
CA TYR A 50 5.35 -11.45 2.88
C TYR A 50 5.01 -11.48 4.36
N ARG A 51 5.89 -12.13 5.13
CA ARG A 51 6.00 -12.02 6.58
C ARG A 51 7.38 -11.47 6.89
N PHE A 52 7.52 -10.78 8.01
CA PHE A 52 8.83 -10.37 8.48
C PHE A 52 8.94 -10.58 9.97
N ASN A 53 10.18 -10.70 10.43
CA ASN A 53 10.56 -10.62 11.83
C ASN A 53 11.78 -9.70 11.93
N GLY A 54 12.41 -9.61 13.11
CA GLY A 54 13.59 -8.76 13.29
C GLY A 54 14.79 -9.12 12.39
N GLU A 55 14.81 -10.31 11.80
CA GLU A 55 15.96 -10.84 11.06
C GLU A 55 15.71 -10.96 9.56
N ASN A 56 14.49 -11.29 9.11
CA ASN A 56 14.23 -11.62 7.70
C ASN A 56 12.89 -11.08 7.20
N ILE A 57 12.79 -10.93 5.87
CA ILE A 57 11.52 -10.87 5.12
C ILE A 57 11.39 -12.17 4.33
N ASP A 58 10.26 -12.87 4.50
CA ASP A 58 9.95 -14.14 3.88
C ASP A 58 8.69 -14.02 3.01
N TRP A 59 8.77 -14.46 1.75
CA TRP A 59 7.63 -14.49 0.82
C TRP A 59 7.01 -15.88 0.73
N GLU A 60 5.71 -15.94 0.42
CA GLU A 60 4.97 -17.20 0.29
C GLU A 60 5.51 -18.13 -0.81
N PHE A 61 6.15 -17.58 -1.85
CA PHE A 61 6.77 -18.38 -2.91
C PHE A 61 8.11 -19.02 -2.51
N GLY A 62 8.60 -18.76 -1.29
CA GLY A 62 9.82 -19.37 -0.73
C GLY A 62 11.07 -18.49 -0.76
N GLY A 63 11.01 -17.26 -1.27
CA GLY A 63 12.12 -16.31 -1.18
C GLY A 63 12.28 -15.75 0.23
N SER A 64 13.53 -15.60 0.70
CA SER A 64 13.85 -15.03 2.01
C SER A 64 15.06 -14.11 1.93
N LEU A 65 14.95 -12.90 2.47
CA LEU A 65 16.02 -11.91 2.52
C LEU A 65 16.33 -11.54 3.97
N LYS A 66 17.61 -11.68 4.35
CA LYS A 66 18.11 -11.30 5.67
C LYS A 66 18.21 -9.78 5.82
N ALA A 67 18.08 -9.29 7.04
CA ALA A 67 18.16 -7.88 7.37
C ALA A 67 19.49 -7.23 6.95
N SER A 68 20.60 -7.98 6.98
CA SER A 68 21.88 -7.51 6.45
C SER A 68 21.83 -7.26 4.94
N TYR A 69 21.31 -8.22 4.16
CA TYR A 69 21.14 -8.04 2.72
C TYR A 69 20.21 -6.87 2.42
N LEU A 70 19.07 -6.80 3.12
CA LEU A 70 18.09 -5.73 2.95
C LEU A 70 18.72 -4.37 3.22
N TYR A 71 19.52 -4.24 4.29
CA TYR A 71 20.21 -3.00 4.62
C TYR A 71 21.24 -2.63 3.55
N ASP A 72 22.06 -3.58 3.11
CA ASP A 72 23.13 -3.37 2.13
C ASP A 72 22.60 -3.04 0.72
N LYS A 73 21.42 -3.53 0.35
CA LYS A 73 20.81 -3.38 -0.99
C LYS A 73 19.69 -2.36 -1.07
N SER A 74 19.29 -1.79 0.06
CA SER A 74 18.34 -0.68 0.11
C SER A 74 19.08 0.64 0.16
N GLU A 75 18.43 1.72 -0.23
CA GLU A 75 18.98 3.08 -0.14
C GLU A 75 18.35 3.84 1.04
N PRO A 76 19.12 4.66 1.79
CA PRO A 76 18.55 5.58 2.77
C PRO A 76 17.56 6.51 2.07
N VAL A 77 16.44 6.80 2.72
CA VAL A 77 15.41 7.67 2.14
C VAL A 77 15.06 8.81 3.08
N SER A 78 14.86 10.00 2.50
CA SER A 78 14.43 11.18 3.23
C SER A 78 12.92 11.18 3.50
N GLY A 79 12.45 12.04 4.40
CA GLY A 79 11.02 12.17 4.71
C GLY A 79 10.17 12.52 3.47
N SER A 80 10.61 13.46 2.64
CA SER A 80 9.86 13.90 1.45
C SER A 80 9.73 12.83 0.36
N GLU A 81 10.68 11.90 0.28
CA GLU A 81 10.60 10.75 -0.61
C GLU A 81 9.63 9.68 -0.04
N LEU A 82 9.65 9.45 1.27
CA LEU A 82 8.69 8.57 1.94
C LEU A 82 7.25 9.07 1.81
N GLU A 83 7.03 10.38 1.83
CA GLU A 83 5.69 10.97 1.64
C GLU A 83 5.04 10.57 0.30
N ARG A 84 5.82 10.17 -0.71
CA ARG A 84 5.29 9.67 -1.99
C ARG A 84 4.94 8.19 -1.98
N HIS A 85 5.29 7.48 -0.90
CA HIS A 85 5.07 6.05 -0.77
C HIS A 85 3.59 5.78 -0.56
N SER A 86 2.97 5.20 -1.59
CA SER A 86 1.55 4.85 -1.57
C SER A 86 1.35 3.36 -1.69
N ILE A 87 0.34 2.87 -0.99
CA ILE A 87 -0.16 1.50 -1.12
C ILE A 87 -1.64 1.56 -1.43
N ARG A 88 -2.05 0.83 -2.47
CA ARG A 88 -3.45 0.61 -2.81
C ARG A 88 -4.09 -0.25 -1.73
N ILE A 89 -5.19 0.21 -1.16
CA ILE A 89 -5.95 -0.57 -0.19
C ILE A 89 -7.02 -1.37 -0.93
N CYS A 90 -7.81 -0.70 -1.77
CA CYS A 90 -8.75 -1.35 -2.69
C CYS A 90 -8.88 -0.59 -4.01
N TYR A 91 -9.35 -1.30 -5.02
CA TYR A 91 -9.58 -0.76 -6.36
C TYR A 91 -10.56 -1.67 -7.07
N LYS A 92 -11.72 -1.14 -7.45
CA LYS A 92 -12.79 -1.94 -8.03
C LYS A 92 -13.50 -1.19 -9.14
N ASN A 93 -13.66 -1.89 -10.27
CA ASN A 93 -14.51 -1.44 -11.35
C ASN A 93 -15.97 -1.81 -11.03
N GLN A 94 -16.84 -0.81 -11.00
CA GLN A 94 -18.28 -0.90 -10.82
C GLN A 94 -19.04 -0.90 -12.14
N ALA A 95 -18.33 -0.74 -13.27
CA ALA A 95 -18.96 -0.86 -14.57
C ALA A 95 -19.56 -2.27 -14.77
N PRO A 96 -20.70 -2.39 -15.49
CA PRO A 96 -21.38 -1.30 -16.19
C PRO A 96 -22.20 -0.38 -15.27
N THR A 97 -22.15 0.93 -15.51
CA THR A 97 -23.03 1.94 -14.90
C THR A 97 -23.63 2.87 -15.96
N THR A 98 -24.49 3.80 -15.55
CA THR A 98 -25.01 4.87 -16.42
C THR A 98 -23.91 5.82 -16.91
N GLU A 99 -22.82 5.95 -16.15
CA GLU A 99 -21.69 6.83 -16.46
C GLU A 99 -20.76 6.25 -17.53
N ASP A 100 -20.50 4.94 -17.43
CA ASP A 100 -19.70 4.18 -18.40
C ASP A 100 -19.98 2.68 -18.32
N LYS A 101 -20.02 2.04 -19.49
CA LYS A 101 -20.29 0.60 -19.63
C LYS A 101 -19.12 -0.30 -19.27
N ASN A 102 -17.89 0.22 -19.31
CA ASN A 102 -16.65 -0.56 -19.22
C ASN A 102 -15.73 -0.08 -18.09
N HIS A 103 -15.74 1.20 -17.75
CA HIS A 103 -14.79 1.78 -16.82
C HIS A 103 -15.48 2.78 -15.89
N HIS A 104 -15.81 2.34 -14.69
CA HIS A 104 -16.25 3.19 -13.61
C HIS A 104 -15.65 2.67 -12.31
N VAL A 105 -14.46 3.17 -12.01
CA VAL A 105 -13.58 2.61 -10.99
C VAL A 105 -13.57 3.49 -9.76
N TYR A 106 -13.64 2.86 -8.60
CA TYR A 106 -13.38 3.48 -7.31
C TYR A 106 -12.09 2.92 -6.71
N GLY A 107 -11.23 3.79 -6.20
CA GLY A 107 -9.94 3.45 -5.61
C GLY A 107 -9.72 4.11 -4.25
N VAL A 108 -9.09 3.37 -3.35
CA VAL A 108 -8.63 3.86 -2.04
C VAL A 108 -7.16 3.51 -1.89
N TYR A 109 -6.36 4.52 -1.61
CA TYR A 109 -4.92 4.43 -1.40
C TYR A 109 -4.55 5.00 -0.04
N LEU A 110 -3.49 4.46 0.55
CA LEU A 110 -2.90 4.92 1.79
C LEU A 110 -1.53 5.53 1.49
N TYR A 111 -1.23 6.65 2.14
CA TYR A 111 0.06 7.34 2.14
C TYR A 111 0.61 7.29 3.57
N PRO A 112 1.32 6.21 3.97
CA PRO A 112 1.60 5.91 5.38
C PRO A 112 2.53 6.90 6.08
N PHE A 113 3.17 7.78 5.32
CA PHE A 113 4.18 8.72 5.83
C PHE A 113 3.74 10.19 5.68
N THR A 114 2.45 10.44 5.42
CA THR A 114 1.88 11.78 5.29
C THR A 114 0.75 11.99 6.29
N GLU A 115 0.46 13.25 6.63
CA GLU A 115 -0.74 13.59 7.40
C GLU A 115 -2.03 13.30 6.61
N LYS A 116 -2.00 13.54 5.29
CA LYS A 116 -3.07 13.21 4.35
C LYS A 116 -3.04 11.72 4.01
N LEU A 117 -3.34 10.92 5.03
CA LEU A 117 -3.19 9.47 5.03
C LEU A 117 -3.97 8.76 3.92
N PHE A 118 -5.17 9.22 3.57
CA PHE A 118 -6.03 8.56 2.60
C PHE A 118 -6.10 9.34 1.30
N ALA A 119 -6.01 8.67 0.16
CA ALA A 119 -6.41 9.22 -1.13
C ALA A 119 -7.54 8.37 -1.71
N ILE A 120 -8.67 9.01 -2.00
CA ILE A 120 -9.89 8.37 -2.47
C ILE A 120 -10.21 8.94 -3.83
N GLY A 121 -10.43 8.07 -4.80
CA GLY A 121 -10.65 8.48 -6.18
C GLY A 121 -11.76 7.70 -6.88
N GLU A 122 -12.29 8.36 -7.91
CA GLU A 122 -13.24 7.83 -8.87
C GLU A 122 -12.70 8.13 -10.28
N SER A 123 -12.76 7.15 -11.17
CA SER A 123 -12.29 7.25 -12.55
C SER A 123 -13.33 6.62 -13.48
N ILE A 124 -13.81 7.39 -14.45
CA ILE A 124 -14.92 7.07 -15.36
C ILE A 124 -14.42 7.18 -16.80
N GLY A 125 -14.69 6.18 -17.63
CA GLY A 125 -14.27 6.13 -19.04
C GLY A 125 -12.81 5.71 -19.26
N GLY A 126 -11.89 6.11 -18.38
CA GLY A 126 -10.48 5.72 -18.41
C GLY A 126 -9.68 6.30 -19.59
N GLY A 127 -8.35 6.18 -19.51
CA GLY A 127 -7.44 6.63 -20.58
C GLY A 127 -7.58 8.12 -20.90
N HIS A 128 -7.62 8.48 -22.18
CA HIS A 128 -7.76 9.87 -22.63
C HIS A 128 -9.16 10.47 -22.40
N ALA A 129 -10.15 9.65 -22.03
CA ALA A 129 -11.53 10.06 -21.77
C ALA A 129 -11.86 10.01 -20.28
N ASP A 130 -10.84 9.96 -19.41
CA ASP A 130 -11.05 9.84 -17.97
C ASP A 130 -11.78 11.06 -17.40
N ARG A 131 -12.91 10.79 -16.76
CA ARG A 131 -13.76 11.73 -16.05
C ARG A 131 -13.74 11.29 -14.60
N GLY A 132 -13.50 12.19 -13.65
CA GLY A 132 -13.41 11.82 -12.24
C GLY A 132 -12.37 12.65 -11.52
N GLY A 133 -11.94 12.17 -10.36
CA GLY A 133 -10.96 12.87 -9.54
C GLY A 133 -10.60 12.10 -8.30
N SER A 134 -9.55 12.59 -7.64
CA SER A 134 -9.12 12.07 -6.35
C SER A 134 -9.02 13.20 -5.34
N ARG A 135 -9.33 12.89 -4.08
CA ARG A 135 -9.14 13.79 -2.95
C ARG A 135 -8.37 13.08 -1.86
N SER A 136 -7.46 13.82 -1.21
CA SER A 136 -6.70 13.33 -0.07
C SER A 136 -7.27 13.85 1.25
N PHE A 137 -7.25 13.00 2.27
CA PHE A 137 -7.85 13.23 3.58
C PHE A 137 -6.87 12.81 4.68
N SER A 138 -6.79 13.58 5.76
CA SER A 138 -6.33 13.06 7.04
C SER A 138 -7.39 12.12 7.63
N LEU A 139 -7.06 11.41 8.72
CA LEU A 139 -8.03 10.54 9.40
C LEU A 139 -9.27 11.32 9.87
N GLY A 140 -9.08 12.49 10.48
CA GLY A 140 -10.18 13.33 10.94
C GLY A 140 -11.07 13.82 9.79
N GLU A 141 -10.45 14.33 8.73
CA GLU A 141 -11.20 14.80 7.55
C GLU A 141 -11.98 13.69 6.85
N LEU A 142 -11.43 12.47 6.86
CA LEU A 142 -12.13 11.29 6.33
C LEU A 142 -13.38 11.01 7.16
N LEU A 143 -13.24 10.94 8.49
CA LEU A 143 -14.34 10.64 9.41
C LEU A 143 -15.44 11.70 9.38
N ASP A 144 -15.09 12.97 9.13
CA ASP A 144 -16.05 14.07 8.96
C ASP A 144 -16.78 14.05 7.61
N TRP A 145 -16.26 13.35 6.59
CA TRP A 145 -16.84 13.32 5.26
C TRP A 145 -17.95 12.28 5.12
N GLN A 146 -19.23 12.70 5.13
CA GLN A 146 -20.40 11.81 5.15
C GLN A 146 -20.40 10.64 4.14
N ASP A 147 -19.83 10.81 2.94
CA ASP A 147 -19.86 9.79 1.87
C ASP A 147 -18.66 8.81 1.88
N TRP A 148 -17.73 8.94 2.82
CA TRP A 148 -16.50 8.14 2.80
C TRP A 148 -16.77 6.62 2.81
N LYS A 149 -17.74 6.18 3.62
CA LYS A 149 -18.12 4.75 3.71
C LYS A 149 -18.67 4.20 2.40
N ARG A 150 -19.49 4.98 1.70
CA ARG A 150 -20.01 4.60 0.39
C ARG A 150 -18.89 4.43 -0.64
N HIS A 151 -17.91 5.34 -0.65
CA HIS A 151 -16.72 5.19 -1.50
C HIS A 151 -15.90 3.94 -1.15
N PHE A 152 -15.78 3.61 0.14
CA PHE A 152 -15.11 2.38 0.58
C PHE A 152 -15.87 1.15 0.11
N GLU A 153 -17.19 1.10 0.21
CA GLU A 153 -18.00 0.00 -0.32
C GLU A 153 -17.83 -0.17 -1.84
N LEU A 154 -17.92 0.94 -2.60
CA LEU A 154 -17.79 0.92 -4.06
C LEU A 154 -16.37 0.56 -4.51
N SER A 155 -15.34 0.84 -3.72
CA SER A 155 -13.97 0.40 -4.02
C SER A 155 -13.67 -1.04 -3.58
N GLY A 156 -14.61 -1.73 -2.91
CA GLY A 156 -14.40 -3.08 -2.35
C GLY A 156 -13.69 -3.10 -0.98
N CYS A 157 -13.68 -1.95 -0.30
CA CYS A 157 -13.02 -1.66 0.97
C CYS A 157 -13.94 -1.71 2.20
N SER A 158 -15.10 -2.35 2.13
CA SER A 158 -16.02 -2.46 3.28
C SER A 158 -15.34 -3.03 4.54
N TRP A 159 -14.35 -3.91 4.37
CA TRP A 159 -13.58 -4.49 5.47
C TRP A 159 -12.75 -3.46 6.27
N ALA A 160 -12.39 -2.33 5.66
CA ALA A 160 -11.55 -1.31 6.28
C ALA A 160 -12.36 -0.31 7.12
N ILE A 161 -13.68 -0.23 6.92
CA ILE A 161 -14.56 0.74 7.60
C ILE A 161 -14.48 0.55 9.12
N GLU A 162 -14.73 -0.66 9.60
CA GLU A 162 -14.72 -0.98 11.04
C GLU A 162 -13.32 -0.79 11.65
N ILE A 163 -12.26 -1.08 10.88
CA ILE A 163 -10.88 -0.85 11.31
C ILE A 163 -10.64 0.64 11.54
N ILE A 164 -11.09 1.49 10.63
CA ILE A 164 -10.90 2.94 10.72
C ILE A 164 -11.73 3.53 11.86
N GLU A 165 -12.99 3.13 12.01
CA GLU A 165 -13.88 3.69 13.04
C GLU A 165 -13.45 3.32 14.48
N LYS A 166 -12.73 2.22 14.68
CA LYS A 166 -12.36 1.72 16.02
C LYS A 166 -10.96 2.12 16.49
N ASN A 167 -10.14 2.75 15.65
CA ASN A 167 -8.73 2.98 15.95
C ASN A 167 -8.36 4.45 15.75
N GLU A 168 -8.04 5.11 16.85
CA GLU A 168 -7.54 6.49 16.85
C GLU A 168 -6.00 6.56 16.87
N GLU A 169 -5.32 5.46 17.23
CA GLU A 169 -3.86 5.37 17.22
C GLU A 169 -3.36 5.10 15.79
N LEU A 170 -2.68 6.10 15.23
CA LEU A 170 -2.39 6.18 13.80
C LEU A 170 -1.37 5.11 13.35
N GLU A 171 -0.33 4.84 14.14
CA GLU A 171 0.70 3.87 13.76
C GLU A 171 0.12 2.45 13.70
N TYR A 172 -0.70 2.09 14.69
CA TYR A 172 -1.43 0.83 14.72
C TYR A 172 -2.44 0.72 13.57
N LEU A 173 -3.23 1.77 13.32
CA LEU A 173 -4.21 1.80 12.21
C LEU A 173 -3.52 1.56 10.87
N ILE A 174 -2.42 2.27 10.59
CA ILE A 174 -1.62 2.10 9.38
C ILE A 174 -1.14 0.67 9.27
N GLY A 175 -0.55 0.11 10.34
CA GLY A 175 -0.05 -1.26 10.36
C GLY A 175 -1.14 -2.30 10.06
N MET A 176 -2.35 -2.11 10.60
CA MET A 176 -3.49 -3.00 10.31
C MET A 176 -3.96 -2.88 8.86
N LEU A 177 -4.16 -1.66 8.35
CA LEU A 177 -4.61 -1.42 6.99
C LEU A 177 -3.62 -1.97 5.96
N VAL A 178 -2.31 -1.73 6.14
CA VAL A 178 -1.26 -2.27 5.26
C VAL A 178 -1.27 -3.78 5.28
N ARG A 179 -1.32 -4.41 6.46
CA ARG A 179 -1.34 -5.87 6.59
C ARG A 179 -2.54 -6.50 5.89
N GLU A 180 -3.73 -5.96 6.11
CA GLU A 180 -4.96 -6.48 5.51
C GLU A 180 -5.02 -6.20 4.00
N ALA A 181 -4.50 -5.06 3.54
CA ALA A 181 -4.35 -4.75 2.12
C ALA A 181 -3.37 -5.71 1.43
N CYS A 182 -2.23 -6.03 2.05
CA CYS A 182 -1.25 -6.98 1.51
C CYS A 182 -1.83 -8.39 1.29
N LYS A 183 -2.78 -8.82 2.13
CA LYS A 183 -3.48 -10.11 1.97
C LYS A 183 -4.45 -10.09 0.78
N ARG A 184 -5.10 -8.94 0.54
CA ARG A 184 -6.22 -8.79 -0.42
C ARG A 184 -5.79 -8.30 -1.80
N ASN A 185 -4.74 -7.50 -1.88
CA ASN A 185 -4.19 -7.02 -3.12
C ASN A 185 -3.66 -8.21 -3.93
N GLY A 186 -4.27 -8.46 -5.10
CA GLY A 186 -3.81 -9.53 -5.98
C GLY A 186 -4.73 -10.73 -6.15
N THR A 187 -6.04 -10.51 -5.97
CA THR A 187 -7.08 -11.45 -6.40
C THR A 187 -7.64 -11.02 -7.75
#